data_AF-A0AAD9KV20-F1
#
_entry.id   AF-A0AAD9KV20-F1
#
_cell.length_a   1.000
_cell.length_b   1.000
_cell.length_c   1.000
_cell.angle_alpha   90.00
_cell.angle_beta   90.00
_cell.angle_gamma   90.00
#
_symmetry.space_group_name_H-M   'P 1'
#
loop_
_entity.id
_entity.type
_entity.pdbx_description
1 polymer ?
#
loop_
_entity_poly.entity_id
_entity_poly.type
_entity_poly.pdbx_seq_one_letter_code
_entity_poly.pdbx_strand_id
1 'polypeptide(L)'
;MSKCTPWFVRCIKPNVEKAPMYFDEQVVLAQLRYTGMLETIRIRKLGYPIRVRFHTFADRYFVLLPDQFNVLGRRRDDKDVCSTVLSKINPKWALDWQMGMTKVS
;
A
#
# COMPACT_ATOMS: atom_id res chain seq x y z
N MET A 1 18.69 8.04 21.18
CA MET A 1 17.45 8.51 20.52
C MET A 1 16.38 7.41 20.41
N SER A 2 16.20 6.52 21.40
CA SER A 2 15.28 5.36 21.28
C SER A 2 13.86 5.59 21.80
N LYS A 3 13.52 6.78 22.31
CA LYS A 3 12.23 7.07 22.95
C LYS A 3 11.30 7.99 22.14
N CYS A 4 11.65 8.36 20.90
CA CYS A 4 10.84 9.27 20.09
C CYS A 4 10.52 8.66 18.73
N THR A 5 9.33 8.96 18.20
CA THR A 5 8.96 8.65 16.82
C THR A 5 9.53 9.74 15.91
N PRO A 6 10.47 9.41 15.00
CA PRO A 6 11.07 10.40 14.13
C PRO A 6 10.11 10.79 12.99
N TRP A 7 10.09 12.08 12.67
CA TRP A 7 9.36 12.63 11.53
C TRP A 7 10.37 13.13 10.50
N PHE A 8 10.12 12.84 9.22
CA PHE A 8 11.02 13.20 8.13
C PHE A 8 10.29 14.11 7.14
N VAL A 9 10.81 15.31 6.93
CA VAL A 9 10.34 16.25 5.90
C VAL A 9 11.47 16.46 4.89
N ARG A 10 11.17 16.31 3.60
CA ARG A 10 12.12 16.52 2.50
C ARG A 10 11.65 17.70 1.65
N CYS A 11 12.39 18.80 1.69
CA CYS A 11 12.13 19.96 0.84
C CYS A 11 12.83 19.76 -0.51
N ILE A 12 12.17 20.15 -1.60
CA ILE A 12 12.68 20.03 -2.97
C ILE A 12 12.72 21.41 -3.62
N LYS A 13 13.89 21.80 -4.13
CA LYS A 13 14.05 23.03 -4.93
C LYS A 13 13.59 22.76 -6.36
N PRO A 14 12.56 23.45 -6.89
CA PRO A 14 11.98 23.12 -8.19
C PRO A 14 12.83 23.60 -9.38
N ASN A 15 13.63 24.65 -9.22
CA ASN A 15 14.53 25.18 -10.26
C ASN A 15 15.66 25.99 -9.61
N VAL A 16 16.77 26.19 -10.34
CA VAL A 16 17.93 26.97 -9.87
C VAL A 16 17.73 28.49 -9.94
N GLU A 17 16.94 28.96 -10.91
CA GLU A 17 16.67 30.36 -11.26
C GLU A 17 15.83 31.13 -10.22
N LYS A 18 15.34 30.46 -9.18
CA LYS A 18 14.42 31.02 -8.17
C LYS A 18 13.12 31.56 -8.80
N ALA A 19 12.75 31.04 -9.97
CA ALA A 19 11.55 31.44 -10.68
C ALA A 19 10.32 30.74 -10.08
N PRO A 20 9.22 31.45 -9.76
CA PRO A 20 7.98 30.81 -9.36
C PRO A 20 7.37 30.03 -10.55
N MET A 21 6.63 28.97 -10.26
CA MET A 21 5.92 28.15 -11.26
C MET A 21 6.82 27.51 -12.35
N TYR A 22 8.13 27.47 -12.13
CA TYR A 22 9.07 26.81 -13.03
C TYR A 22 9.60 25.51 -12.42
N PHE A 23 9.44 24.39 -13.13
CA PHE A 23 9.85 23.07 -12.68
C PHE A 23 10.91 22.50 -13.61
N ASP A 24 12.12 22.35 -13.07
CA ASP A 24 13.24 21.72 -13.73
C ASP A 24 13.32 20.25 -13.28
N GLU A 25 12.97 19.36 -14.19
CA GLU A 25 12.92 17.92 -13.93
C GLU A 25 14.29 17.36 -13.54
N GLN A 26 15.38 17.84 -14.16
CA GLN A 26 16.71 17.29 -13.90
C GLN A 26 17.17 17.66 -12.49
N VAL A 27 16.95 18.91 -12.08
CA VAL A 27 17.26 19.39 -10.73
C VAL A 27 16.45 18.64 -9.67
N VAL A 28 15.16 18.41 -9.91
CA VAL A 28 14.29 17.69 -8.98
C VAL A 28 14.65 16.21 -8.92
N LEU A 29 14.87 15.55 -10.05
CA LEU A 29 15.23 14.13 -10.12
C LEU A 29 16.57 13.86 -9.42
N ALA A 30 17.56 14.73 -9.59
CA ALA A 30 18.82 14.64 -8.88
C ALA A 30 18.61 14.68 -7.35
N GLN A 31 17.80 15.62 -6.85
CA GLN A 31 17.46 15.70 -5.42
C GLN A 31 16.73 14.44 -4.92
N LEU A 32 15.78 13.89 -5.68
CA LEU A 32 15.07 12.65 -5.32
C LEU A 32 16.01 11.45 -5.21
N ARG A 33 17.03 11.38 -6.07
CA ARG A 33 18.07 10.34 -6.04
C ARG A 33 18.99 10.52 -4.82
N TYR A 34 19.56 11.70 -4.63
CA TYR A 34 20.53 11.95 -3.56
C TYR A 34 19.92 11.90 -2.15
N THR A 35 18.65 12.27 -2.00
CA THR A 35 17.94 12.16 -0.71
C THR A 35 17.46 10.74 -0.39
N GLY A 36 17.66 9.77 -1.30
CA GLY A 36 17.24 8.38 -1.13
C GLY A 36 15.73 8.19 -1.17
N MET A 37 14.96 9.16 -1.68
CA MET A 37 13.49 9.08 -1.78
C MET A 37 13.06 7.91 -2.67
N LEU A 38 13.73 7.76 -3.82
CA LEU A 38 13.45 6.66 -4.76
C LEU A 38 13.76 5.30 -4.15
N GLU A 39 14.86 5.21 -3.41
CA GLU A 39 15.28 3.98 -2.74
C GLU A 39 14.33 3.61 -1.59
N THR A 40 13.86 4.60 -0.84
CA THR A 40 12.85 4.41 0.21
C THR A 40 11.55 3.85 -0.38
N ILE A 41 11.12 4.36 -1.55
CA ILE A 41 9.96 3.84 -2.28
C ILE A 41 10.20 2.40 -2.72
N ARG A 42 11.38 2.11 -3.29
CA ARG A 42 11.77 0.77 -3.74
C ARG A 42 11.70 -0.25 -2.61
N ILE A 43 12.33 0.04 -1.46
CA ILE A 43 12.32 -0.85 -0.29
C ILE A 43 10.89 -1.09 0.21
N ARG A 44 10.06 -0.05 0.27
CA ARG A 44 8.64 -0.21 0.68
C ARG A 44 7.83 -1.06 -0.29
N LYS A 45 8.12 -0.97 -1.60
CA LYS A 45 7.47 -1.77 -2.64
C LYS A 45 7.90 -3.23 -2.66
N LEU A 46 9.12 -3.54 -2.20
CA LEU A 46 9.58 -4.94 -2.09
C LEU A 46 8.88 -5.72 -0.96
N GLY A 47 8.26 -5.01 -0.01
CA GLY A 47 7.37 -5.62 0.97
C GLY A 47 5.90 -5.43 0.61
N TYR A 48 5.04 -5.48 1.63
CA TYR A 48 3.61 -5.20 1.51
C TYR A 48 3.29 -3.82 2.10
N PRO A 49 3.31 -2.74 1.28
CA PRO A 49 3.08 -1.38 1.76
C PRO A 49 1.62 -1.12 2.13
N ILE A 50 0.70 -1.87 1.53
CA ILE A 50 -0.74 -1.81 1.79
C ILE A 50 -1.04 -2.79 2.92
N ARG A 51 -1.76 -2.35 3.96
CA ARG A 51 -2.14 -3.21 5.10
C ARG A 51 -3.56 -2.88 5.54
N VAL A 52 -4.52 -3.69 5.14
CA VAL A 52 -5.95 -3.45 5.34
C VAL A 52 -6.50 -4.41 6.39
N ARG A 53 -7.30 -3.93 7.34
CA ARG A 53 -7.97 -4.79 8.33
C ARG A 53 -8.96 -5.72 7.64
N PHE A 54 -9.13 -6.95 8.16
CA PHE A 54 -10.01 -7.94 7.55
C PHE A 54 -11.43 -7.42 7.35
N HIS A 55 -12.05 -6.84 8.38
CA HIS A 55 -13.38 -6.21 8.28
C HIS A 55 -13.48 -5.20 7.13
N THR A 56 -12.53 -4.26 7.04
CA THR A 56 -12.53 -3.24 5.99
C THR A 56 -12.36 -3.84 4.59
N PHE A 57 -11.54 -4.89 4.47
CA PHE A 57 -11.34 -5.58 3.21
C PHE A 57 -12.59 -6.38 2.82
N ALA A 58 -13.13 -7.17 3.76
CA ALA A 58 -14.33 -7.98 3.58
C ALA A 58 -15.50 -7.09 3.17
N ASP A 59 -15.83 -6.04 3.93
CA ASP A 59 -16.93 -5.12 3.59
C ASP A 59 -16.80 -4.52 2.20
N ARG A 60 -15.58 -4.15 1.79
CA ARG A 60 -15.33 -3.51 0.50
C ARG A 60 -15.40 -4.51 -0.67
N TYR A 61 -14.83 -5.69 -0.50
CA TYR A 61 -14.60 -6.63 -1.61
C TYR A 61 -15.52 -7.85 -1.60
N PHE A 62 -16.42 -7.96 -0.62
CA PHE A 62 -17.41 -9.05 -0.55
C PHE A 62 -18.29 -9.13 -1.80
N VAL A 63 -18.55 -7.99 -2.45
CA VAL A 63 -19.31 -7.91 -3.71
C VAL A 63 -18.69 -8.72 -4.86
N LEU A 64 -17.40 -9.09 -4.76
CA LEU A 64 -16.73 -9.96 -5.72
C LEU A 64 -17.10 -11.44 -5.56
N LEU A 65 -17.90 -11.81 -4.54
CA LEU A 65 -18.34 -13.17 -4.24
C LEU A 65 -19.87 -13.32 -4.34
N PRO A 66 -20.48 -13.12 -5.53
CA PRO A 66 -21.94 -13.14 -5.68
C PRO A 66 -22.58 -14.47 -5.25
N ASP A 67 -21.93 -15.61 -5.52
CA ASP A 67 -22.48 -16.94 -5.22
C ASP A 67 -22.41 -17.34 -3.74
N GLN A 68 -21.66 -16.58 -2.92
CA GLN A 68 -21.41 -16.93 -1.51
C GLN A 68 -22.09 -16.00 -0.51
N PHE A 69 -22.94 -15.08 -1.00
CA PHE A 69 -23.68 -14.13 -0.19
C PHE A 69 -24.48 -14.82 0.93
N ASN A 70 -25.16 -15.92 0.61
CA ASN A 70 -25.99 -16.68 1.55
C ASN A 70 -25.20 -17.57 2.53
N VAL A 71 -23.98 -17.98 2.16
CA VAL A 71 -23.14 -18.90 2.95
C VAL A 71 -22.30 -18.14 3.97
N LEU A 72 -21.65 -17.06 3.53
CA LEU A 72 -20.81 -16.22 4.38
C LEU A 72 -21.62 -15.20 5.19
N GLY A 73 -22.86 -14.86 4.75
CA GLY A 73 -23.71 -13.87 5.42
C GLY A 73 -24.22 -14.26 6.81
N ARG A 74 -24.23 -15.55 7.19
CA ARG A 74 -24.79 -16.03 8.47
C ARG A 74 -23.78 -16.21 9.60
N ARG A 75 -22.49 -16.36 9.27
CA ARG A 75 -21.34 -16.35 10.20
C ARG A 75 -20.16 -15.71 9.45
N ARG A 76 -20.09 -14.38 9.46
CA ARG A 76 -19.00 -13.64 8.81
C ARG A 76 -17.74 -13.73 9.66
N ASP A 77 -16.88 -14.70 9.35
CA ASP A 77 -15.46 -14.52 9.69
C ASP A 77 -14.83 -13.71 8.55
N ASP A 78 -14.51 -12.45 8.84
CA ASP A 78 -13.92 -11.53 7.86
C ASP A 78 -12.62 -12.09 7.27
N LYS A 79 -11.89 -12.91 8.02
CA LYS A 79 -10.65 -13.53 7.56
C LYS A 79 -10.91 -14.55 6.45
N ASP A 80 -11.97 -15.34 6.59
CA ASP A 80 -12.38 -16.34 5.60
C ASP A 80 -12.93 -15.69 4.34
N VAL A 81 -13.65 -14.58 4.48
CA VAL A 81 -14.07 -13.76 3.33
C VAL A 81 -12.84 -13.25 2.57
N CYS A 82 -11.85 -12.68 3.29
CA CYS A 82 -10.64 -12.16 2.67
C CYS A 82 -9.88 -13.25 1.91
N SER A 83 -9.67 -14.42 2.51
CA SER A 83 -8.95 -15.53 1.87
C SER A 83 -9.68 -16.06 0.62
N THR A 84 -11.01 -16.08 0.67
CA THR A 84 -11.84 -16.56 -0.45
C THR A 84 -11.87 -15.55 -1.60
N VAL A 85 -11.95 -14.24 -1.30
CA VAL A 85 -11.81 -13.20 -2.32
C VAL A 85 -10.44 -13.30 -2.99
N LEU A 86 -9.36 -13.33 -2.21
CA LEU A 86 -7.99 -13.30 -2.73
C LEU A 86 -7.64 -14.54 -3.55
N SER A 87 -8.11 -15.72 -3.15
CA SER A 87 -7.87 -16.97 -3.88
C SER A 87 -8.59 -17.03 -5.24
N LYS A 88 -9.71 -16.31 -5.40
CA LYS A 88 -10.51 -16.32 -6.63
C LYS A 88 -10.13 -15.26 -7.67
N ILE A 89 -9.40 -14.20 -7.29
CA ILE A 89 -9.12 -13.09 -8.21
C ILE A 89 -8.14 -13.49 -9.32
N ASN A 90 -6.93 -13.93 -8.97
CA ASN A 90 -5.93 -14.34 -9.96
C ASN A 90 -4.84 -15.22 -9.33
N PRO A 91 -4.63 -16.45 -9.80
CA PRO A 91 -3.59 -17.33 -9.28
C PRO A 91 -2.16 -16.80 -9.51
N LYS A 92 -1.94 -15.89 -10.46
CA LYS A 92 -0.64 -15.25 -10.69
C LYS A 92 -0.21 -14.31 -9.55
N TRP A 93 -1.16 -13.87 -8.72
CA TRP A 93 -0.92 -12.92 -7.63
C TRP A 93 -0.70 -13.61 -6.27
N ALA A 94 -0.44 -14.91 -6.25
CA ALA A 94 -0.25 -15.66 -5.01
C ALA A 94 0.93 -15.16 -4.14
N LEU A 95 1.91 -14.46 -4.75
CA LEU A 95 3.03 -13.84 -4.05
C LEU A 95 2.84 -12.33 -3.80
N ASP A 96 1.76 -11.75 -4.32
CA ASP A 96 1.49 -10.30 -4.24
C ASP A 96 0.65 -9.93 -3.00
N TRP A 97 0.21 -10.93 -2.23
CA TRP A 97 -0.50 -10.71 -0.96
C TRP A 97 -0.11 -11.73 0.12
N GLN A 98 -0.34 -11.35 1.37
CA GLN A 98 -0.14 -12.18 2.54
C GLN A 98 -1.23 -11.96 3.59
N MET A 99 -1.73 -13.05 4.16
CA MET A 99 -2.65 -13.01 5.30
C MET A 99 -1.87 -12.88 6.61
N GLY A 100 -2.09 -11.77 7.32
CA GLY A 100 -1.55 -11.55 8.66
C GLY A 100 -2.47 -12.09 9.76
N MET A 101 -2.23 -11.64 11.00
CA MET A 101 -3.09 -11.98 12.15
C MET A 101 -4.40 -11.18 12.15
N THR A 102 -4.37 -9.92 11.71
CA THR A 102 -5.53 -9.00 11.76
C THR A 102 -5.76 -8.23 10.45
N LYS A 103 -4.88 -8.41 9.46
CA LYS A 103 -4.82 -7.62 8.24
C LYS A 103 -4.43 -8.47 7.04
N VAL A 104 -4.96 -8.10 5.87
CA VAL A 104 -4.42 -8.48 4.56
C VAL A 104 -3.31 -7.49 4.23
N SER A 105 -2.16 -8.02 3.79
CA SER A 105 -1.05 -7.22 3.26
C SER A 105 -0.79 -7.58 1.81
#